data_AF-A0A7C2LA89-F1
#
_entry.id   AF-A0A7C2LA89-F1
#
_cell.length_a   1.000
_cell.length_b   1.000
_cell.length_c   1.000
_cell.angle_alpha   90.00
_cell.angle_beta   90.00
_cell.angle_gamma   90.00
#
_symmetry.space_group_name_H-M   'P 1'
#
loop_
_entity.id
_entity.type
_entity.pdbx_description
1 polymer ?
#
loop_
_entity_poly.entity_id
_entity_poly.type
_entity_poly.pdbx_seq_one_letter_code
_entity_poly.pdbx_strand_id
1 'polypeptide(L)'
;MRHLEPARDPTDRTKLYDAVAIALERLQDQPDVRTALLLVTDGQDRGSTEARRDETLRLARRRFVTIYPLYITERASSKSRYLEELAATTGGELYRTDAHLDRNLTELARLLRFHYVLGYISSNPPDPKRAHTIEVRLARTDVTIRATQSYRPFVKKS
;
A
#
# COMPACT_ATOMS: atom_id res chain seq x y z
N MET A 1 -2.94 9.61 18.97
CA MET A 1 -2.24 8.32 19.09
C MET A 1 -0.88 8.59 19.71
N ARG A 2 -0.38 7.71 20.58
CA ARG A 2 0.96 7.85 21.19
C ARG A 2 2.01 7.90 20.07
N HIS A 3 3.03 8.74 20.20
CA HIS A 3 4.18 8.73 19.30
C HIS A 3 4.84 7.35 19.36
N LEU A 4 4.77 6.62 18.25
CA LEU A 4 5.36 5.30 18.12
C LEU A 4 6.78 5.45 17.54
N GLU A 5 7.77 4.97 18.29
CA GLU A 5 9.17 4.93 17.88
C GLU A 5 9.54 3.52 17.40
N PRO A 6 10.30 3.37 16.31
CA PRO A 6 10.74 2.07 15.83
C PRO A 6 11.64 1.37 16.88
N ALA A 7 11.39 0.08 17.11
CA ALA A 7 12.14 -0.70 18.09
C ALA A 7 13.62 -0.86 17.68
N ARG A 8 14.52 -0.84 18.67
CA ARG A 8 15.99 -0.86 18.51
C ARG A 8 16.61 -2.27 18.34
N ASP A 9 15.84 -3.34 18.50
CA ASP A 9 16.35 -4.71 18.53
C ASP A 9 15.47 -5.66 17.69
N PRO A 10 16.01 -6.37 16.68
CA PRO A 10 15.25 -7.28 15.81
C PRO A 10 15.00 -8.64 16.48
N THR A 11 14.73 -8.67 17.79
CA THR A 11 14.52 -9.91 18.54
C THR A 11 13.04 -10.34 18.50
N ASP A 12 12.80 -11.46 17.81
CA ASP A 12 11.64 -12.39 17.79
C ASP A 12 10.21 -11.80 17.59
N ARG A 13 10.06 -10.48 17.48
CA ARG A 13 8.76 -9.80 17.39
C ARG A 13 8.71 -8.85 16.20
N THR A 14 8.06 -9.29 15.13
CA THR A 14 7.73 -8.44 13.98
C THR A 14 6.46 -7.65 14.26
N LYS A 15 6.56 -6.40 14.71
CA LYS A 15 5.41 -5.49 14.88
C LYS A 15 4.98 -4.86 13.55
N LEU A 16 4.58 -5.71 12.60
CA LEU A 16 4.26 -5.31 11.23
C LEU A 16 3.12 -4.29 11.16
N TYR A 17 2.01 -4.55 11.86
CA TYR A 17 0.86 -3.65 11.81
C TYR A 17 1.16 -2.28 12.43
N ASP A 18 1.86 -2.25 13.56
CA ASP A 18 2.30 -1.00 14.18
C ASP A 18 3.20 -0.23 13.21
N ALA A 19 4.22 -0.88 12.62
CA ALA A 19 5.13 -0.24 11.66
C ALA A 19 4.39 0.34 10.44
N VAL A 20 3.43 -0.39 9.87
CA VAL A 20 2.63 0.09 8.73
C VAL A 20 1.77 1.29 9.13
N ALA A 21 1.14 1.26 10.30
CA ALA A 21 0.33 2.39 10.79
C ALA A 21 1.17 3.66 10.92
N ILE A 22 2.37 3.55 11.51
CA ILE A 22 3.33 4.66 11.70
C ILE A 22 3.79 5.23 10.37
N ALA A 23 4.22 4.36 9.46
CA ALA A 23 4.69 4.79 8.14
C ALA A 23 3.59 5.56 7.41
N LEU A 24 2.38 5.01 7.39
CA LEU A 24 1.26 5.66 6.76
C LEU A 24 0.86 6.98 7.45
N GLU A 25 1.03 7.11 8.78
CA GLU A 25 0.78 8.37 9.51
C GLU A 25 1.77 9.45 9.12
N ARG A 26 3.08 9.14 9.16
CA ARG A 26 4.14 10.08 8.80
C ARG A 26 4.05 10.54 7.35
N LEU A 27 3.57 9.67 6.46
CA LEU A 27 3.35 10.00 5.05
C LEU A 27 2.13 10.92 4.83
N GLN A 28 1.25 11.13 5.81
CA GLN A 28 0.13 12.08 5.67
C GLN A 28 0.57 13.53 5.66
N ASP A 29 1.71 13.84 6.28
CA ASP A 29 2.21 15.21 6.41
C ASP A 29 2.80 15.76 5.10
N GLN A 30 2.74 14.98 4.01
CA GLN A 30 3.21 15.35 2.66
C GLN A 30 2.06 15.32 1.63
N PRO A 31 1.05 16.21 1.74
CA PRO A 31 -0.18 16.15 0.93
C PRO A 31 0.05 16.34 -0.58
N ASP A 32 1.12 17.03 -0.97
CA ASP A 32 1.40 17.39 -2.37
C ASP A 32 2.27 16.37 -3.12
N VAL A 33 2.72 15.30 -2.45
CA VAL A 33 3.60 14.29 -3.05
C VAL A 33 2.97 12.90 -2.92
N ARG A 34 2.59 12.32 -4.06
CA ARG A 34 2.18 10.91 -4.09
C ARG A 34 3.39 10.06 -3.71
N THR A 35 3.32 9.42 -2.55
CA THR A 35 4.44 8.66 -1.99
C THR A 35 4.28 7.17 -2.26
N ALA A 36 5.38 6.50 -2.59
CA ALA A 36 5.45 5.04 -2.62
C ALA A 36 6.10 4.52 -1.33
N LEU A 37 5.52 3.48 -0.75
CA LEU A 37 6.08 2.76 0.39
C LEU A 37 6.54 1.38 -0.06
N LEU A 38 7.86 1.15 -0.05
CA LEU A 38 8.42 -0.20 -0.18
C LEU A 38 8.40 -0.88 1.20
N LEU A 39 7.64 -1.96 1.34
CA LEU A 39 7.48 -2.68 2.60
C LEU A 39 8.20 -4.03 2.54
N VAL A 40 9.34 -4.16 3.22
CA VAL A 40 10.15 -5.38 3.21
C VAL A 40 9.86 -6.21 4.48
N THR A 41 9.29 -7.41 4.33
CA THR A 41 8.84 -8.22 5.48
C THR A 41 8.53 -9.67 5.10
N ASP A 42 8.53 -10.58 6.07
CA ASP A 42 7.97 -11.94 5.95
C ASP A 42 6.43 -11.99 6.09
N GLY A 43 5.80 -10.83 6.29
CA GLY A 43 4.35 -10.69 6.34
C GLY A 43 3.70 -11.27 7.59
N GLN A 44 4.48 -11.71 8.59
CA GLN A 44 3.96 -12.25 9.84
C GLN A 44 4.03 -11.21 10.94
N ASP A 45 2.88 -10.77 11.44
CA ASP A 45 2.85 -9.95 12.65
C ASP A 45 3.03 -10.82 13.89
N ARG A 46 3.98 -10.46 14.75
CA ARG A 46 4.30 -11.13 16.03
C ARG A 46 4.38 -10.11 17.16
N GLY A 47 3.27 -9.41 17.41
CA GLY A 47 3.11 -8.64 18.63
C GLY A 47 2.93 -7.15 18.43
N SER A 48 2.31 -6.74 17.33
CA SER A 48 1.70 -5.41 17.26
C SER A 48 0.70 -5.23 18.40
N THR A 49 0.77 -4.08 19.06
CA THR A 49 -0.09 -3.75 20.21
C THR A 49 -0.95 -2.52 19.97
N GLU A 50 -0.60 -1.72 18.97
CA GLU A 50 -1.15 -0.38 18.77
C GLU A 50 -2.08 -0.35 17.56
N ALA A 51 -1.79 -1.14 16.53
CA ALA A 51 -2.59 -1.28 15.32
C ALA A 51 -2.99 -2.73 15.05
N ARG A 52 -4.13 -2.88 14.38
CA ARG A 52 -4.62 -4.17 13.87
C ARG A 52 -4.58 -4.20 12.35
N ARG A 53 -4.53 -5.42 11.79
CA ARG A 53 -4.61 -5.69 10.35
C ARG A 53 -5.66 -4.84 9.63
N ASP A 54 -6.92 -4.92 10.05
CA ASP A 54 -8.02 -4.23 9.35
C ASP A 54 -7.96 -2.71 9.48
N GLU A 55 -7.38 -2.22 10.58
CA GLU A 55 -7.12 -0.80 10.75
C GLU A 55 -6.04 -0.30 9.79
N THR A 56 -4.94 -1.03 9.64
CA THR A 56 -3.89 -0.66 8.66
C THR A 56 -4.41 -0.69 7.23
N LEU A 57 -5.25 -1.66 6.85
CA LEU A 57 -5.90 -1.70 5.54
C LEU A 57 -6.85 -0.51 5.33
N ARG A 58 -7.60 -0.13 6.37
CA ARG A 58 -8.46 1.06 6.34
C ARG A 58 -7.66 2.35 6.22
N LEU A 59 -6.52 2.45 6.91
CA LEU A 59 -5.62 3.60 6.82
C LEU A 59 -4.99 3.69 5.43
N ALA A 60 -4.55 2.57 4.87
CA ALA A 60 -4.00 2.48 3.52
C ALA A 60 -5.00 2.95 2.45
N ARG A 61 -6.30 2.64 2.60
CA ARG A 61 -7.37 3.14 1.70
C ARG A 61 -7.55 4.64 1.69
N ARG A 62 -7.27 5.30 2.80
CA ARG A 62 -7.58 6.73 3.00
C ARG A 62 -6.45 7.65 2.54
N ARG A 63 -5.28 7.09 2.26
CA ARG A 63 -4.03 7.84 2.07
C ARG A 63 -3.56 7.64 0.62
N PHE A 64 -3.04 8.68 -0.01
CA PHE A 64 -2.48 8.63 -1.37
C PHE A 64 -1.08 7.98 -1.39
N VAL A 65 -0.93 6.85 -0.69
CA VAL A 65 0.31 6.09 -0.60
C VAL A 65 0.12 4.78 -1.36
N THR A 66 0.99 4.50 -2.34
CA THR A 66 1.03 3.19 -2.99
C THR A 66 2.03 2.30 -2.28
N ILE A 67 1.59 1.14 -1.83
CA ILE A 67 2.42 0.20 -1.06
C ILE A 67 2.87 -0.93 -1.99
N TYR A 68 4.18 -1.15 -2.04
CA TYR A 68 4.82 -2.25 -2.76
C TYR A 68 5.47 -3.17 -1.74
N PRO A 69 4.82 -4.27 -1.32
CA PRO A 69 5.45 -5.18 -0.39
C PRO A 69 6.47 -6.07 -1.12
N LEU A 70 7.65 -6.20 -0.52
CA LEU A 70 8.64 -7.22 -0.85
C LEU A 70 8.53 -8.33 0.20
N TYR A 71 7.90 -9.43 -0.20
CA TYR A 71 7.68 -10.59 0.65
C TYR A 71 8.94 -11.46 0.71
N ILE A 72 9.59 -11.47 1.87
CA ILE A 72 10.74 -12.32 2.17
C ILE A 72 10.22 -13.68 2.66
N THR A 73 10.45 -14.73 1.88
CA THR A 73 10.09 -16.09 2.26
C THR A 73 10.97 -17.11 1.57
N GLU A 74 11.37 -18.15 2.29
CA GLU A 74 12.10 -19.30 1.73
C GLU A 74 11.19 -20.24 0.94
N ARG A 75 9.87 -20.16 1.16
CA ARG A 75 8.88 -21.04 0.54
C ARG A 75 8.18 -20.34 -0.61
N ALA A 76 8.51 -20.74 -1.84
CA ALA A 76 7.90 -20.18 -3.06
C ALA A 76 6.36 -20.22 -3.05
N SER A 77 5.75 -21.24 -2.46
CA SER A 77 4.30 -21.39 -2.35
C SER A 77 3.65 -20.59 -1.21
N SER A 78 4.44 -19.99 -0.32
CA SER A 78 3.91 -19.23 0.82
C SER A 78 3.09 -18.03 0.32
N LYS A 79 1.97 -17.73 0.98
CA LYS A 79 1.12 -16.59 0.64
C LYS A 79 1.00 -15.68 1.84
N SER A 80 0.93 -14.37 1.59
CA SER A 80 0.58 -13.40 2.62
C SER A 80 -0.62 -12.59 2.17
N ARG A 81 -1.80 -13.04 2.61
CA ARG A 81 -3.08 -12.38 2.32
C ARG A 81 -3.06 -10.91 2.74
N TYR A 82 -2.38 -10.58 3.82
CA TYR A 82 -2.26 -9.19 4.29
C TYR A 82 -1.47 -8.32 3.30
N LEU A 83 -0.30 -8.78 2.83
CA LEU A 83 0.51 -8.03 1.88
C LEU A 83 -0.18 -7.92 0.51
N GLU A 84 -0.84 -8.99 0.06
CA GLU A 84 -1.66 -8.99 -1.15
C GLU A 84 -2.78 -7.95 -1.07
N GLU A 85 -3.51 -7.90 0.05
CA GLU A 85 -4.58 -6.92 0.26
C GLU A 85 -4.05 -5.48 0.37
N LEU A 86 -2.89 -5.25 1.01
CA LEU A 86 -2.26 -3.92 1.06
C LEU A 86 -1.89 -3.42 -0.34
N ALA A 87 -1.22 -4.26 -1.13
CA ALA A 87 -0.83 -3.93 -2.50
C ALA A 87 -2.06 -3.60 -3.35
N ALA A 88 -3.03 -4.51 -3.39
CA ALA A 88 -4.26 -4.34 -4.18
C ALA A 88 -5.05 -3.10 -3.77
N THR A 89 -5.17 -2.84 -2.47
CA THR A 89 -5.91 -1.70 -1.92
C THR A 89 -5.29 -0.36 -2.31
N THR A 90 -3.98 -0.31 -2.52
CA THR A 90 -3.22 0.94 -2.74
C THR A 90 -2.75 1.11 -4.19
N GLY A 91 -3.11 0.16 -5.07
CA GLY A 91 -2.70 0.14 -6.48
C GLY A 91 -1.25 -0.28 -6.70
N GLY A 92 -0.64 -0.96 -5.72
CA GLY A 92 0.71 -1.51 -5.79
C GLY A 92 0.73 -2.96 -6.26
N GLU A 93 1.87 -3.61 -6.11
CA GLU A 93 2.09 -5.02 -6.45
C GLU A 93 2.95 -5.70 -5.37
N LEU A 94 2.68 -6.97 -5.12
CA LEU A 94 3.47 -7.81 -4.23
C LEU A 94 4.66 -8.40 -5.00
N TYR A 95 5.86 -8.10 -4.53
CA TYR A 95 7.11 -8.70 -5.00
C TYR A 95 7.56 -9.82 -4.07
N ARG A 96 8.30 -10.79 -4.62
CA ARG A 96 8.86 -11.91 -3.86
C ARG A 96 10.37 -11.94 -4.02
N THR A 97 11.06 -12.41 -2.99
CA THR A 97 12.49 -12.69 -3.05
C THR A 97 12.75 -13.99 -3.80
N ASP A 98 12.72 -13.94 -5.12
CA ASP A 98 13.06 -15.05 -6.02
C ASP A 98 14.19 -14.66 -6.99
N ALA A 99 14.51 -15.54 -7.94
CA ALA A 99 15.58 -15.32 -8.93
C ALA A 99 15.36 -14.09 -9.82
N HIS A 100 14.17 -13.49 -9.81
CA HIS A 100 13.83 -12.31 -10.61
C HIS A 100 13.80 -11.02 -9.79
N LEU A 101 14.18 -11.05 -8.50
CA LEU A 101 14.09 -9.90 -7.60
C LEU A 101 14.77 -8.65 -8.15
N ASP A 102 16.02 -8.74 -8.60
CA ASP A 102 16.78 -7.58 -9.09
C ASP A 102 16.10 -6.94 -10.31
N ARG A 103 15.61 -7.78 -11.23
CA ARG A 103 14.85 -7.32 -12.39
C ARG A 103 13.55 -6.63 -11.95
N ASN A 104 12.80 -7.26 -11.05
CA ASN A 104 11.52 -6.75 -10.55
C ASN A 104 11.67 -5.42 -9.81
N LEU A 105 12.72 -5.27 -8.98
CA LEU A 105 13.03 -4.03 -8.28
C LEU A 105 13.52 -2.94 -9.25
N THR A 106 14.26 -3.30 -10.29
CA THR A 106 14.67 -2.37 -11.35
C THR A 106 13.45 -1.88 -12.13
N GLU A 107 12.53 -2.77 -12.49
CA GLU A 107 11.26 -2.43 -13.14
C GLU A 107 10.40 -1.55 -12.22
N LEU A 108 10.29 -1.87 -10.92
CA LEU A 108 9.61 -1.04 -9.94
C LEU A 108 10.24 0.35 -9.85
N ALA A 109 11.56 0.47 -9.74
CA ALA A 109 12.25 1.76 -9.70
C ALA A 109 11.98 2.60 -10.95
N ARG A 110 11.92 1.95 -12.13
CA ARG A 110 11.51 2.61 -13.37
C ARG A 110 10.05 3.07 -13.31
N LEU A 111 9.13 2.23 -12.83
CA LEU A 111 7.71 2.59 -12.66
C LEU A 111 7.55 3.77 -11.69
N LEU A 112 8.26 3.76 -10.57
CA LEU A 112 8.27 4.82 -9.57
C LEU A 112 8.63 6.19 -10.17
N ARG A 113 9.48 6.24 -11.20
CA ARG A 113 9.84 7.48 -11.92
C ARG A 113 8.76 8.03 -12.84
N PHE A 114 7.79 7.22 -13.27
CA PHE A 114 6.78 7.61 -14.26
C PHE A 114 5.34 7.51 -13.72
N HIS A 115 5.07 8.18 -12.61
CA HIS A 115 3.73 8.24 -12.03
C HIS A 115 2.96 9.49 -12.47
N TYR A 116 1.74 9.28 -12.94
CA TYR A 116 0.78 10.35 -13.21
C TYR A 116 -0.28 10.37 -12.11
N VAL A 117 -0.66 11.57 -11.67
CA VAL A 117 -1.83 11.78 -10.82
C VAL A 117 -2.99 12.19 -11.71
N LEU A 118 -4.04 11.39 -11.72
CA LEU A 118 -5.28 11.70 -12.44
C LEU A 118 -6.35 12.10 -11.42
N GLY A 119 -6.83 13.34 -11.53
CA GLY A 119 -7.97 13.84 -10.78
C GLY A 119 -9.26 13.64 -11.57
N TYR A 120 -10.30 13.14 -10.91
CA TYR A 120 -11.65 13.08 -11.47
C TYR A 120 -12.67 13.44 -10.39
N ILE A 121 -13.73 14.16 -10.77
CA ILE A 121 -14.84 14.53 -9.90
C ILE A 121 -16.01 13.62 -10.24
N SER A 122 -16.39 12.76 -9.29
CA SER A 122 -17.56 11.89 -9.42
C SER A 122 -18.85 12.72 -9.48
N SER A 123 -19.70 12.42 -10.46
CA SER A 123 -21.08 12.92 -10.52
C SER A 123 -22.01 12.27 -9.49
N ASN A 124 -21.60 11.14 -8.89
CA ASN A 124 -22.33 10.52 -7.78
C ASN A 124 -22.03 11.23 -6.45
N PRO A 125 -23.04 11.46 -5.60
CA PRO A 125 -22.83 11.96 -4.24
C PRO A 125 -21.88 11.06 -3.44
N PRO A 126 -21.04 11.62 -2.55
CA PRO A 126 -20.13 10.83 -1.73
C PRO A 126 -20.90 9.98 -0.72
N ASP A 127 -20.89 8.65 -0.90
CA ASP A 127 -21.40 7.69 0.08
C ASP A 127 -20.23 6.88 0.69
N PRO A 128 -19.84 7.12 1.95
CA PRO A 128 -18.75 6.37 2.59
C PRO A 128 -19.07 4.87 2.80
N LYS A 129 -20.35 4.47 2.73
CA LYS A 129 -20.78 3.08 2.85
C LYS A 129 -20.63 2.30 1.55
N ARG A 130 -20.50 2.98 0.40
CA ARG A 130 -20.43 2.35 -0.92
C ARG A 130 -19.03 2.46 -1.51
N ALA A 131 -18.50 1.34 -1.99
CA ALA A 131 -17.30 1.35 -2.82
C ALA A 131 -17.68 1.69 -4.26
N HIS A 132 -16.86 2.50 -4.91
CA HIS A 132 -16.98 2.86 -6.31
C HIS A 132 -15.83 2.22 -7.08
N THR A 133 -16.13 1.47 -8.13
CA THR A 133 -15.13 0.97 -9.06
C THR A 133 -14.68 2.10 -9.98
N ILE A 134 -13.38 2.18 -10.26
CA ILE A 134 -12.83 3.08 -11.26
C ILE A 134 -12.07 2.24 -12.28
N GLU A 135 -12.22 2.60 -13.55
CA GLU A 135 -11.50 1.98 -14.66
C GLU A 135 -10.74 3.08 -15.39
N VAL A 136 -9.44 2.88 -15.57
CA VAL A 136 -8.62 3.79 -16.38
C VAL A 136 -8.32 3.07 -17.69
N ARG A 137 -8.74 3.68 -18.80
CA ARG A 137 -8.54 3.15 -20.15
C ARG A 137 -7.52 4.01 -20.89
N LEU A 138 -6.60 3.36 -21.58
CA LEU A 138 -5.61 4.03 -22.42
C LEU A 138 -6.05 3.97 -23.88
N ALA A 139 -5.81 5.06 -24.61
CA ALA A 139 -5.99 5.08 -26.07
C ALA A 139 -4.90 4.29 -26.81
N ARG A 140 -3.74 4.09 -26.17
CA ARG A 140 -2.62 3.31 -26.68
C ARG A 140 -2.70 1.86 -26.21
N THR A 141 -2.29 0.93 -27.08
CA THR A 141 -2.30 -0.52 -26.82
C THR A 141 -0.95 -1.09 -26.41
N ASP A 142 0.13 -0.33 -26.55
CA ASP A 142 1.52 -0.75 -26.30
C ASP A 142 2.03 -0.42 -24.88
N VAL A 143 1.11 -0.19 -23.96
CA VAL A 143 1.39 0.28 -22.60
C VAL A 143 0.61 -0.52 -21.57
N THR A 144 1.30 -0.90 -20.48
CA THR A 144 0.66 -1.54 -19.33
C THR A 144 0.21 -0.47 -18.35
N ILE A 145 -1.07 -0.47 -17.98
CA ILE A 145 -1.61 0.44 -16.97
C ILE A 145 -1.62 -0.20 -15.58
N ARG A 146 -1.28 0.59 -14.57
CA ARG A 146 -1.46 0.25 -13.15
C ARG A 146 -2.17 1.41 -12.47
N ALA A 147 -3.36 1.16 -11.97
CA ALA A 147 -4.20 2.16 -11.33
C ALA A 147 -4.99 1.52 -10.18
N THR A 148 -5.34 2.32 -9.17
CA THR A 148 -6.35 1.94 -8.20
C THR A 148 -7.64 1.55 -8.93
N GLN A 149 -8.26 0.43 -8.53
CA GLN A 149 -9.45 -0.11 -9.18
C GLN A 149 -10.75 0.27 -8.46
N SER A 150 -10.66 0.79 -7.24
CA SER A 150 -11.82 1.26 -6.49
C SER A 150 -11.46 2.29 -5.44
N TYR A 151 -12.41 3.13 -5.08
CA TYR A 151 -12.30 4.04 -3.94
C TYR A 151 -13.56 4.00 -3.09
N ARG A 152 -13.43 4.44 -1.84
CA ARG A 152 -14.57 4.82 -1.00
C ARG A 152 -14.47 6.30 -0.71
N PRO A 153 -15.50 7.10 -1.00
CA PRO A 153 -15.53 8.50 -0.63
C PRO A 153 -15.25 8.66 0.86
N PHE A 154 -14.34 9.57 1.19
CA PHE A 154 -14.16 10.01 2.56
C PHE A 154 -14.85 11.36 2.73
N VAL A 155 -15.81 11.42 3.65
CA VAL A 155 -16.40 12.67 4.10
C VAL A 155 -15.74 13.03 5.41
N LYS A 156 -14.95 14.12 5.42
CA LYS A 156 -14.41 14.67 6.66
C LYS A 156 -15.61 15.13 7.49
N LYS A 157 -15.80 14.57 8.69
CA LYS A 157 -16.77 15.13 9.64
C LYS A 157 -16.28 16.53 10.01
N SER A 158 -17.09 17.53 9.69
CA SER A 158 -17.00 18.91 10.18
C SER A 158 -17.15 18.96 11.68
#